data_AF-A0A965EQG1-F1
#
_entry.id   AF-A0A965EQG1-F1
#
_cell.length_a   1.000
_cell.length_b   1.000
_cell.length_c   1.000
_cell.angle_alpha   90.00
_cell.angle_beta   90.00
_cell.angle_gamma   90.00
#
_symmetry.space_group_name_H-M   'P 1'
#
loop_
_entity.id
_entity.type
_entity.pdbx_description
1 polymer ?
#
loop_
_entity_poly.entity_id
_entity_poly.type
_entity_poly.pdbx_seq_one_letter_code
_entity_poly.pdbx_strand_id
1 'polypeptide(L)'
;MSGIRRDQSPDRAVSPIVGWDKKFGVVKISPLANWTKARVWERIVSEDVPYNPLHDKGYVSIGCWPCTRAITAGEDERAGRWSGSAKTECGLHLRD
;
A
#
# COMPACT_ATOMS: atom_id res chain seq x y z
N MET A 1 -8.83 10.06 4.41
CA MET A 1 -8.37 9.58 3.09
C MET A 1 -7.34 8.48 3.27
N SER A 2 -7.12 7.61 2.26
CA SER A 2 -6.08 6.58 2.28
C SER A 2 -5.40 6.39 0.92
N GLY A 3 -4.15 5.91 0.92
CA GLY A 3 -3.39 5.57 -0.29
C GLY A 3 -3.58 4.13 -0.78
N ILE A 4 -4.67 3.46 -0.41
CA ILE A 4 -4.95 2.10 -0.89
C ILE A 4 -5.16 2.11 -2.40
N ARG A 5 -4.53 1.15 -3.07
CA ARG A 5 -4.77 0.82 -4.47
C ARG A 5 -5.17 -0.64 -4.59
N ARG A 6 -5.99 -0.97 -5.59
CA ARG A 6 -6.49 -2.33 -5.84
C ARG A 6 -5.40 -3.28 -6.33
N ASP A 7 -4.32 -2.74 -6.91
CA ASP A 7 -3.20 -3.51 -7.46
C ASP A 7 -2.16 -3.95 -6.42
N GLN A 8 -2.34 -3.57 -5.15
CA GLN A 8 -1.36 -3.80 -4.09
C GLN A 8 -1.40 -5.20 -3.49
N SER A 9 -2.56 -5.86 -3.50
CA SER A 9 -2.75 -7.23 -2.99
C SER A 9 -4.14 -7.75 -3.37
N PRO A 10 -4.36 -9.09 -3.37
CA PRO A 10 -5.68 -9.68 -3.54
C PRO A 10 -6.71 -9.14 -2.54
N ASP A 11 -6.30 -8.96 -1.28
CA ASP A 11 -7.16 -8.40 -0.23
C ASP A 11 -7.64 -6.99 -0.57
N ARG A 12 -6.85 -6.18 -1.30
CA ARG A 12 -7.21 -4.80 -1.65
C ARG A 12 -7.97 -4.68 -2.97
N ALA A 13 -8.09 -5.75 -3.76
CA ALA A 13 -8.63 -5.72 -5.12
C ALA A 13 -10.05 -5.13 -5.23
N VAL A 14 -10.88 -5.31 -4.19
CA VAL A 14 -12.27 -4.81 -4.15
C VAL A 14 -12.45 -3.54 -3.31
N SER A 15 -11.36 -2.88 -2.92
CA SER A 15 -11.43 -1.64 -2.12
C SER A 15 -12.23 -0.55 -2.83
N PRO A 16 -13.22 0.08 -2.17
CA PRO A 16 -14.01 1.15 -2.79
C PRO A 16 -13.22 2.47 -2.87
N ILE A 17 -13.59 3.32 -3.83
CA ILE A 17 -13.07 4.70 -3.90
C ILE A 17 -13.63 5.52 -2.74
N VAL A 18 -14.92 5.36 -2.43
CA VAL A 18 -15.58 5.99 -1.27
C VAL A 18 -16.30 4.88 -0.50
N GLY A 19 -16.03 4.76 0.79
CA GLY A 19 -16.69 3.79 1.66
C GLY A 19 -16.85 4.32 3.08
N TRP A 20 -17.74 3.70 3.83
CA TRP A 20 -17.86 3.93 5.26
C TRP A 20 -16.93 3.01 6.04
N ASP A 21 -16.07 3.57 6.87
CA ASP A 21 -15.21 2.81 7.78
C ASP A 21 -15.91 2.73 9.14
N LYS A 22 -16.57 1.59 9.41
CA LYS A 22 -17.38 1.43 10.63
C LYS A 22 -16.52 1.47 11.89
N LYS A 23 -15.33 0.86 11.84
CA LYS A 23 -14.37 0.85 12.95
C LYS A 23 -14.03 2.25 13.44
N PHE A 24 -13.79 3.18 12.52
CA PHE A 24 -13.41 4.56 12.88
C PHE A 24 -14.57 5.55 12.82
N GLY A 25 -15.75 5.15 12.32
CA GLY A 25 -16.92 6.02 12.21
C GLY A 25 -16.73 7.18 11.22
N VAL A 26 -16.02 6.95 10.12
CA VAL A 26 -15.67 7.99 9.14
C VAL A 26 -15.89 7.57 7.70
N VAL A 27 -16.08 8.55 6.82
CA VAL A 27 -15.99 8.32 5.36
C VAL A 27 -14.54 8.15 4.97
N LYS A 28 -14.20 6.99 4.42
CA LYS A 28 -12.89 6.67 3.89
C LYS A 28 -12.89 6.82 2.37
N ILE A 29 -12.06 7.75 1.90
CA ILE A 29 -11.84 8.01 0.48
C ILE A 29 -10.46 7.47 0.09
N SER A 30 -10.41 6.62 -0.94
CA SER A 30 -9.21 6.03 -1.54
C SER A 30 -9.10 6.49 -3.01
N PRO A 31 -8.65 7.73 -3.26
CA PRO A 31 -8.69 8.32 -4.60
C PRO A 31 -7.81 7.57 -5.60
N LEU A 32 -6.77 6.89 -5.12
CA LEU A 32 -5.84 6.11 -5.93
C LEU A 32 -6.27 4.64 -6.12
N ALA A 33 -7.50 4.27 -5.74
CA ALA A 33 -7.94 2.86 -5.77
C ALA A 33 -7.72 2.19 -7.14
N ASN A 34 -7.88 2.93 -8.24
CA ASN A 34 -7.71 2.44 -9.61
C ASN A 34 -6.32 2.67 -10.23
N TRP A 35 -5.39 3.29 -9.48
CA TRP A 35 -4.05 3.52 -9.99
C TRP A 35 -3.20 2.27 -9.85
N THR A 36 -2.29 2.07 -10.79
CA THR A 36 -1.25 1.05 -10.69
C THR A 36 0.00 1.64 -10.02
N LYS A 37 0.87 0.79 -9.49
CA LYS A 37 2.20 1.15 -8.99
C LYS A 37 2.98 1.94 -10.04
N ALA A 38 2.96 1.49 -11.30
CA ALA A 38 3.65 2.16 -12.40
C ALA A 38 3.15 3.60 -12.59
N ARG A 39 1.82 3.82 -12.58
CA ARG A 39 1.22 5.15 -12.69
C ARG A 39 1.56 6.06 -11.51
N VAL A 40 1.64 5.51 -10.30
CA VAL A 40 2.09 6.28 -9.12
C VAL A 40 3.54 6.74 -9.30
N TRP A 41 4.43 5.85 -9.70
CA TRP A 41 5.84 6.20 -9.91
C TRP A 41 6.06 7.16 -11.08
N GLU A 42 5.32 6.99 -12.18
CA GLU A 42 5.31 7.94 -13.29
C GLU A 42 4.98 9.36 -12.79
N ARG A 43 3.97 9.49 -11.93
CA ARG A 43 3.60 10.80 -11.37
C ARG A 43 4.64 11.35 -10.42
N ILE A 44 5.20 10.49 -9.54
CA ILE A 44 6.25 10.89 -8.61
C ILE A 44 7.45 11.48 -9.36
N VAL A 45 7.90 10.81 -10.43
CA VAL A 45 9.06 11.24 -11.20
C VAL A 45 8.75 12.45 -12.08
N SER A 46 7.61 12.47 -12.78
CA SER A 46 7.26 13.57 -13.69
C SER A 46 6.98 14.91 -12.97
N GLU A 47 6.66 14.87 -11.69
CA GLU A 47 6.37 16.06 -10.88
C GLU A 47 7.41 16.34 -9.79
N ASP A 48 8.55 15.65 -9.82
CA ASP A 48 9.62 15.80 -8.81
C ASP A 48 9.12 15.67 -7.36
N VAL A 49 8.16 14.77 -7.11
CA VAL A 49 7.61 14.55 -5.77
C VAL A 49 8.67 13.85 -4.91
N PRO A 50 9.03 14.41 -3.74
CA PRO A 50 9.94 13.72 -2.83
C PRO A 50 9.36 12.37 -2.38
N TYR A 51 10.16 11.32 -2.44
CA TYR A 51 9.78 9.98 -1.97
C TYR A 51 10.80 9.44 -0.96
N ASN A 52 10.43 8.36 -0.27
CA ASN A 52 11.31 7.77 0.75
C ASN A 52 12.53 7.07 0.11
N PRO A 53 13.79 7.44 0.45
CA PRO A 53 14.99 6.84 -0.15
C PRO A 53 15.14 5.33 0.06
N LEU A 54 14.38 4.72 0.96
CA LEU A 54 14.34 3.27 1.11
C LEU A 54 13.77 2.56 -0.13
N HIS A 55 12.96 3.25 -0.95
CA HIS A 55 12.49 2.69 -2.22
C HIS A 55 13.65 2.34 -3.15
N ASP A 56 14.72 3.13 -3.15
CA ASP A 56 15.95 2.87 -3.93
C ASP A 56 16.74 1.67 -3.40
N LYS A 57 16.44 1.24 -2.17
CA LYS A 57 17.04 0.08 -1.50
C LYS A 57 16.14 -1.16 -1.56
N GLY A 58 15.14 -1.17 -2.44
CA GLY A 58 14.23 -2.31 -2.64
C GLY A 58 13.07 -2.39 -1.65
N TYR A 59 12.85 -1.36 -0.81
CA TYR A 59 11.68 -1.32 0.07
C TYR A 59 10.45 -0.82 -0.69
N VAL A 60 9.74 -1.74 -1.32
CA VAL A 60 8.61 -1.37 -2.18
C VAL A 60 7.35 -0.97 -1.37
N SER A 61 7.09 -1.62 -0.25
CA SER A 61 6.01 -1.28 0.69
C SER A 61 6.59 -1.04 2.08
N ILE A 62 6.48 0.18 2.59
CA ILE A 62 7.14 0.60 3.84
C ILE A 62 6.13 0.65 4.99
N GLY A 63 6.48 0.05 6.13
CA GLY A 63 5.75 0.11 7.40
C GLY A 63 6.68 0.41 8.57
N CYS A 64 6.36 -0.12 9.76
CA CYS A 64 7.25 -0.02 10.91
C CYS A 64 8.54 -0.82 10.66
N TRP A 65 9.66 -0.34 11.23
CA TRP A 65 10.99 -0.95 11.13
C TRP A 65 11.03 -2.47 11.37
N PRO A 66 10.43 -3.04 12.44
CA PRO A 66 10.59 -4.47 12.72
C PRO A 66 9.76 -5.38 11.81
N CYS A 67 8.86 -4.81 11.01
CA CYS A 67 7.91 -5.56 10.19
C CYS A 67 8.01 -5.22 8.70
N THR A 68 9.14 -4.65 8.27
CA THR A 68 9.37 -4.23 6.89
C THR A 68 10.78 -4.62 6.46
N ARG A 69 10.90 -5.36 5.35
CA ARG A 69 12.16 -5.64 4.66
C ARG A 69 12.08 -5.19 3.19
N ALA A 70 13.24 -5.08 2.56
CA ALA A 70 13.33 -5.00 1.10
C ALA A 70 12.83 -6.31 0.47
N ILE A 71 12.34 -6.20 -0.78
CA ILE A 71 11.95 -7.36 -1.59
C ILE A 71 12.93 -7.58 -2.73
N THR A 72 13.00 -8.81 -3.24
CA THR A 72 13.77 -9.17 -4.43
C THR A 72 12.91 -9.10 -5.69
N ALA A 73 13.55 -9.13 -6.86
CA ALA A 73 12.83 -9.13 -8.13
C ALA A 73 11.90 -10.34 -8.25
N GLY A 74 10.64 -10.09 -8.63
CA GLY A 74 9.61 -11.11 -8.78
C GLY A 74 8.77 -11.37 -7.52
N GLU A 75 9.16 -10.87 -6.35
CA GLU A 75 8.30 -10.89 -5.17
C GLU A 75 7.11 -9.93 -5.32
N ASP A 76 6.00 -10.25 -4.65
CA ASP A 76 4.84 -9.38 -4.53
C ASP A 76 5.19 -8.02 -3.89
N GLU A 77 4.51 -6.94 -4.30
CA GLU A 77 4.75 -5.56 -3.84
C GLU A 77 4.77 -5.44 -2.31
N ARG A 78 3.95 -6.24 -1.63
CA ARG A 78 3.77 -6.21 -0.17
C ARG A 78 4.45 -7.38 0.54
N ALA A 79 5.17 -8.26 -0.15
CA ALA A 79 5.86 -9.42 0.44
C ALA A 79 6.85 -9.05 1.56
N GLY A 80 7.41 -7.83 1.50
CA GLY A 80 8.31 -7.32 2.55
C GLY A 80 7.60 -6.92 3.85
N ARG A 81 6.26 -6.85 3.88
CA ARG A 81 5.47 -6.49 5.06
C ARG A 81 5.14 -7.73 5.87
N TRP A 82 5.37 -7.66 7.19
CA TRP A 82 5.10 -8.76 8.12
C TRP A 82 5.76 -10.08 7.68
N SER A 83 6.92 -10.00 7.04
CA SER A 83 7.70 -11.16 6.60
C SER A 83 7.89 -12.16 7.75
N GLY A 84 7.50 -13.42 7.55
CA GLY A 84 7.53 -14.45 8.59
C GLY A 84 6.26 -14.53 9.46
N SER A 85 5.18 -13.84 9.08
CA SER A 85 3.87 -13.89 9.75
C SER A 85 2.75 -14.23 8.74
N ALA A 86 1.63 -14.75 9.24
CA ALA A 86 0.40 -14.96 8.46
C ALA A 86 -0.39 -13.66 8.20
N LYS A 87 0.08 -12.52 8.71
CA LYS A 87 -0.63 -11.24 8.62
C LYS A 87 -0.50 -10.63 7.22
N THR A 88 -1.63 -10.42 6.54
CA THR A 88 -1.67 -9.82 5.19
C THR A 88 -2.07 -8.34 5.19
N GLU A 89 -2.81 -7.88 6.21
CA GLU A 89 -3.30 -6.51 6.30
C GLU A 89 -3.10 -5.84 7.65
N CYS A 90 -3.07 -4.50 7.59
CA CYS A 90 -2.95 -3.66 8.78
C CYS A 90 -4.32 -3.53 9.46
N GLY A 91 -4.32 -3.41 10.80
CA GLY A 91 -5.52 -3.13 11.59
C GLY A 91 -6.26 -1.84 11.22
N LEU A 92 -5.65 -0.97 10.42
CA LEU A 92 -6.25 0.24 9.86
C LEU A 92 -7.19 -0.04 8.67
N HIS A 93 -7.12 -1.22 8.08
CA HIS A 93 -7.77 -1.55 6.81
C HIS A 93 -8.44 -2.92 6.82
N LEU A 94 -8.55 -3.55 7.99
CA LEU A 94 -9.35 -4.75 8.14
C LEU A 94 -10.78 -4.44 7.69
N ARG A 95 -11.35 -5.35 6.92
CA ARG A 95 -12.77 -5.34 6.61
C ARG A 95 -13.48 -5.95 7.82
N ASP A 96 -14.53 -5.27 8.26
CA ASP A 96 -15.47 -5.82 9.26
C ASP A 96 -16.40 -6.84 8.60
#